data_AF-A0A1X7VPP9-F1
#
_entry.id   AF-A0A1X7VPP9-F1
#
_cell.length_a   1.000
_cell.length_b   1.000
_cell.length_c   1.000
_cell.angle_alpha   90.00
_cell.angle_beta   90.00
_cell.angle_gamma   90.00
#
_symmetry.space_group_name_H-M   'P 1'
#
loop_
_entity.id
_entity.type
_entity.pdbx_description
1 polymer ?
#
loop_
_entity_poly.entity_id
_entity_poly.type
_entity_poly.pdbx_seq_one_letter_code
_entity_poly.pdbx_strand_id
1 'polypeptide(L)'
;MLLKCSILANADFPLCTVLNTCQRNGCTLDQKYDASLCYPKCKNYYIGVATVCWGYCSHVCGSGYTDMGLYCYRWWPPHSCYKPRYDRGVGSLPYHPWTSGLGCKGFGVRMSKG
;
A
#
# COMPACT_ATOMS: atom_id res chain seq x y z
N MET A 1 33.18 11.82 5.21
CA MET A 1 32.41 10.88 4.36
C MET A 1 31.13 10.49 5.13
N LEU A 2 30.21 11.44 5.35
CA LEU A 2 28.95 11.62 4.61
C LEU A 2 28.10 10.34 4.54
N LEU A 3 27.36 10.03 5.62
CA LEU A 3 26.11 9.30 5.47
C LEU A 3 25.09 10.27 4.86
N LYS A 4 24.84 10.11 3.57
CA LYS A 4 23.77 10.83 2.88
C LYS A 4 22.44 10.30 3.41
N CYS A 5 21.83 11.04 4.33
CA CYS A 5 20.38 11.10 4.41
C CYS A 5 19.87 11.47 3.01
N SER A 6 18.90 10.72 2.49
CA SER A 6 18.22 11.07 1.24
C SER A 6 17.75 12.53 1.30
N ILE A 7 18.01 13.24 0.20
CA ILE A 7 18.09 14.70 0.00
C ILE A 7 16.74 15.43 0.16
N LEU A 8 15.75 14.82 0.82
CA LEU A 8 14.37 15.33 0.91
C LEU A 8 13.95 15.65 2.36
N ALA A 9 14.78 15.39 3.36
CA ALA A 9 14.54 15.91 4.70
C ALA A 9 14.98 17.39 4.72
N ASN A 10 14.03 18.32 4.82
CA ASN A 10 14.30 19.75 4.95
C ASN A 10 13.60 20.32 6.20
N ALA A 11 13.89 21.59 6.52
CA ALA A 11 13.36 22.28 7.69
C ALA A 11 11.81 22.29 7.77
N ASP A 12 11.14 22.10 6.63
CA ASP A 12 9.68 22.06 6.52
C ASP A 12 9.11 20.63 6.49
N PHE A 13 9.96 19.60 6.32
CA PHE A 13 9.63 18.17 6.39
C PHE A 13 10.68 17.37 7.21
N PRO A 14 10.69 17.54 8.55
CA PRO A 14 11.42 16.64 9.43
C PRO A 14 10.54 15.41 9.74
N LEU A 15 10.87 14.23 9.22
CA LEU A 15 10.30 12.99 9.78
C LEU A 15 11.11 12.53 10.99
N CYS A 16 11.07 13.38 12.02
CA CYS A 16 11.33 13.02 13.40
C CYS A 16 9.97 12.85 14.09
N THR A 17 9.37 11.66 13.99
CA THR A 17 8.44 11.24 15.03
C THR A 17 9.27 10.60 16.14
N VAL A 18 9.05 11.06 17.37
CA VAL A 18 9.59 10.51 18.62
C VAL A 18 9.88 8.99 18.52
N LEU A 19 11.17 8.64 18.52
CA LEU A 19 11.76 7.28 18.50
C LEU A 19 11.94 6.55 17.14
N ASN A 20 13.20 6.50 16.69
CA ASN A 20 13.93 5.33 16.17
C ASN A 20 13.15 4.29 15.35
N THR A 21 12.68 4.62 14.15
CA THR A 21 11.97 3.66 13.29
C THR A 21 12.70 3.42 11.97
N CYS A 22 13.08 2.16 11.73
CA CYS A 22 13.61 1.68 10.46
C CYS A 22 12.46 1.12 9.60
N GLN A 23 12.35 1.59 8.35
CA GLN A 23 11.27 1.18 7.45
C GLN A 23 11.69 -0.02 6.57
N ARG A 24 10.96 -1.13 6.67
CA ARG A 24 10.72 -2.07 5.55
C ARG A 24 9.27 -1.82 5.12
N ASN A 25 8.98 -1.57 3.84
CA ASN A 25 7.64 -1.23 3.30
C ASN A 25 6.49 -1.67 4.21
N GLY A 26 5.98 -0.73 5.00
CA GLY A 26 5.43 -0.96 6.33
C GLY A 26 3.97 -1.39 6.40
N CYS A 27 3.56 -2.36 5.59
CA CYS A 27 2.23 -2.94 5.69
C CYS A 27 2.26 -4.29 6.43
N THR A 28 1.18 -4.61 7.14
CA THR A 28 1.04 -5.94 7.75
C THR A 28 0.93 -7.02 6.67
N LEU A 29 1.04 -8.30 7.05
CA LEU A 29 0.85 -9.43 6.15
C LEU A 29 -0.52 -9.43 5.45
N ASP A 30 -1.54 -8.84 6.07
CA ASP A 30 -2.92 -8.79 5.55
C ASP A 30 -3.23 -7.52 4.75
N GLN A 31 -2.22 -6.67 4.55
CA GLN A 31 -2.34 -5.41 3.84
C GLN A 31 -1.53 -5.40 2.54
N LYS A 32 -1.87 -4.48 1.66
CA LYS A 32 -1.17 -4.16 0.43
C LYS A 32 -0.82 -2.68 0.43
N TYR A 33 0.45 -2.38 0.17
CA TYR A 33 0.93 -1.03 -0.04
C TYR A 33 0.44 -0.50 -1.39
N ASP A 34 -0.20 0.66 -1.38
CA ASP A 34 -0.68 1.36 -2.57
C ASP A 34 -0.75 2.86 -2.27
N ALA A 35 -0.31 3.70 -3.21
CA ALA A 35 -0.31 5.16 -3.08
C ALA A 35 0.17 5.70 -1.71
N SER A 36 1.29 5.17 -1.19
CA SER A 36 1.88 5.54 0.12
C SER A 36 1.09 5.14 1.37
N LEU A 37 0.04 4.34 1.23
CA LEU A 37 -0.78 3.83 2.33
C LEU A 37 -0.85 2.30 2.30
N CYS A 38 -1.16 1.73 3.46
CA CYS A 38 -1.42 0.32 3.66
C CYS A 38 -2.91 0.08 3.73
N TYR A 39 -3.42 -0.68 2.77
CA TYR A 39 -4.83 -1.00 2.69
C TYR A 39 -5.05 -2.49 2.91
N PRO A 40 -6.20 -2.90 3.47
CA PRO A 40 -6.62 -4.30 3.44
C PRO A 40 -6.50 -4.92 2.06
N LYS A 41 -6.06 -6.19 2.00
CA LYS A 41 -6.05 -6.96 0.76
C LYS A 41 -7.46 -7.14 0.22
N CYS A 42 -7.58 -7.14 -1.11
CA CYS A 42 -8.84 -7.47 -1.76
C CYS A 42 -9.14 -8.97 -1.70
N LYS A 43 -10.42 -9.32 -1.81
CA LYS A 43 -10.91 -10.69 -1.95
C LYS A 43 -10.33 -11.30 -3.23
N ASN A 44 -10.34 -12.62 -3.29
CA ASN A 44 -9.98 -13.34 -4.51
C ASN A 44 -10.78 -12.81 -5.69
N TYR A 45 -10.09 -12.68 -6.82
CA TYR A 45 -10.61 -12.15 -8.07
C TYR A 45 -10.94 -10.64 -8.09
N TYR A 46 -10.39 -9.88 -7.14
CA TYR A 46 -10.44 -8.42 -7.14
C TYR A 46 -9.03 -7.81 -7.12
N ILE A 47 -8.89 -6.62 -7.71
CA ILE A 47 -7.70 -5.78 -7.67
C ILE A 47 -7.96 -4.50 -6.89
N GLY A 48 -7.05 -4.18 -5.98
CA GLY A 48 -7.11 -2.94 -5.20
C GLY A 48 -6.52 -1.77 -5.98
N VAL A 49 -7.25 -0.66 -6.02
CA VAL A 49 -6.80 0.67 -6.45
C VAL A 49 -7.24 1.67 -5.38
N ALA A 50 -6.29 2.20 -4.62
CA ALA A 50 -6.53 3.10 -3.49
C ALA A 50 -7.59 2.54 -2.53
N THR A 51 -8.72 3.21 -2.28
CA THR A 51 -9.74 2.76 -1.32
C THR A 51 -10.67 1.66 -1.85
N VAL A 52 -10.56 1.26 -3.12
CA VAL A 52 -11.55 0.40 -3.77
C VAL A 52 -10.95 -0.91 -4.24
N CYS A 53 -11.69 -2.00 -4.07
CA CYS A 53 -11.45 -3.28 -4.72
C CYS A 53 -12.37 -3.42 -5.95
N TRP A 54 -11.78 -3.69 -7.11
CA TRP A 54 -12.45 -3.85 -8.40
C TRP A 54 -12.40 -5.30 -8.87
N GLY A 55 -13.53 -5.87 -9.31
CA GLY A 55 -13.55 -7.24 -9.83
C GLY A 55 -12.76 -7.37 -11.13
N TYR A 56 -11.99 -8.45 -11.29
CA TYR A 56 -11.31 -8.74 -12.55
C TYR A 56 -12.32 -9.13 -13.62
N CYS A 57 -12.29 -8.43 -14.76
CA CYS A 57 -13.20 -8.68 -15.89
C CYS A 57 -13.18 -10.14 -16.38
N SER A 58 -12.01 -10.77 -16.38
CA SER A 58 -11.84 -12.18 -16.76
C SER A 58 -12.65 -13.15 -15.88
N HIS A 59 -12.92 -12.78 -14.62
CA HIS A 59 -13.67 -13.60 -13.67
C HIS A 59 -15.15 -13.21 -13.58
N VAL A 60 -15.48 -11.91 -13.64
CA VAL A 60 -16.87 -11.45 -13.48
C VAL A 60 -17.69 -11.58 -14.76
N CYS A 61 -17.07 -11.37 -15.92
CA CYS A 61 -17.75 -11.35 -17.21
C CYS A 61 -17.23 -12.45 -18.16
N GLY A 62 -15.99 -12.91 -17.94
CA GLY A 62 -15.35 -13.99 -18.69
C GLY A 62 -14.06 -13.56 -19.38
N SER A 63 -13.27 -14.53 -19.85
CA SER A 63 -11.92 -14.31 -20.40
C SER A 63 -11.87 -13.40 -21.64
N GLY A 64 -12.97 -13.26 -22.38
CA GLY A 64 -13.06 -12.40 -23.57
C GLY A 64 -13.34 -10.92 -23.30
N TYR A 65 -13.38 -10.49 -22.03
CA TYR A 65 -13.63 -9.09 -21.66
C TYR A 65 -12.33 -8.35 -21.32
N THR A 66 -12.18 -7.18 -21.90
CA THR A 66 -11.12 -6.21 -21.62
C THR A 66 -11.57 -5.25 -20.51
N ASP A 67 -10.64 -4.94 -19.60
CA ASP A 67 -10.85 -3.96 -18.54
C ASP A 67 -10.77 -2.53 -19.10
N MET A 68 -11.88 -1.78 -19.04
CA MET A 68 -11.99 -0.39 -19.47
C MET A 68 -11.97 0.58 -18.27
N GLY A 69 -11.45 0.14 -17.13
CA GLY A 69 -11.42 0.88 -15.87
C GLY A 69 -12.68 0.65 -15.04
N LEU A 70 -13.76 1.38 -15.33
CA LEU A 70 -15.01 1.32 -14.55
C LEU A 70 -15.95 0.18 -14.96
N TYR A 71 -15.75 -0.40 -16.14
CA TYR A 71 -16.56 -1.47 -16.70
C TYR A 71 -15.71 -2.44 -17.52
N CYS A 72 -16.32 -3.56 -17.91
CA CYS A 72 -15.68 -4.57 -18.74
C CYS A 72 -16.33 -4.57 -20.14
N TYR A 73 -15.53 -4.73 -21.18
CA TYR A 73 -16.02 -4.68 -22.56
C TYR A 73 -15.47 -5.83 -23.39
N ARG A 74 -16.34 -6.51 -24.16
CA ARG A 74 -15.96 -7.47 -25.19
C ARG A 74 -16.25 -6.85 -26.55
N TRP A 75 -15.29 -6.94 -27.47
CA TRP A 75 -15.39 -6.35 -28.81
C TRP A 75 -16.29 -7.13 -29.77
N TRP A 76 -16.23 -8.46 -29.75
CA TRP A 76 -17.05 -9.31 -30.61
C TRP A 76 -17.57 -10.58 -29.90
N PRO A 77 -18.90 -10.79 -29.84
CA PRO A 77 -19.93 -9.79 -30.12
C PRO A 77 -19.86 -8.64 -29.09
N PRO A 78 -20.15 -7.39 -29.52
CA PRO A 78 -19.99 -6.20 -28.69
C PRO A 78 -20.91 -6.26 -27.48
N HIS A 79 -20.32 -6.23 -26.29
CA HIS A 79 -21.08 -6.32 -25.04
C HIS A 79 -20.32 -5.65 -23.90
N SER A 80 -21.03 -4.81 -23.15
CA SER A 80 -20.56 -4.21 -21.89
C SER A 80 -21.13 -4.97 -20.71
N CYS A 81 -20.31 -5.26 -19.72
CA CYS A 81 -20.70 -5.93 -18.49
C CYS A 81 -20.31 -5.09 -17.27
N TYR A 82 -21.16 -5.13 -16.25
CA TYR A 82 -20.93 -4.42 -15.00
C TYR A 82 -19.69 -4.96 -14.27
N LYS A 83 -18.83 -4.05 -13.80
CA LYS A 83 -17.65 -4.39 -13.01
C LYS A 83 -17.95 -4.14 -11.53
N PRO A 84 -18.14 -5.19 -10.71
CA PRO A 84 -18.46 -5.03 -9.31
C PRO A 84 -17.29 -4.41 -8.56
N ARG A 85 -17.62 -3.63 -7.53
CA ARG A 85 -16.65 -2.98 -6.65
C ARG A 85 -17.14 -2.94 -5.21
N TYR A 86 -16.21 -2.87 -4.28
CA TYR A 86 -16.50 -2.60 -2.88
C TYR A 86 -15.37 -1.81 -2.23
N ASP A 87 -15.70 -1.04 -1.20
CA ASP A 87 -14.74 -0.26 -0.43
C ASP A 87 -13.89 -1.17 0.47
N ARG A 88 -12.59 -0.86 0.59
CA ARG A 88 -11.63 -1.57 1.46
C ARG A 88 -11.03 -0.67 2.54
N GLY A 89 -11.60 0.51 2.76
CA GLY A 89 -11.17 1.50 3.74
C GLY A 89 -10.20 2.55 3.17
N VAL A 90 -9.94 3.55 4.01
CA VAL A 90 -9.13 4.75 3.69
C VAL A 90 -7.63 4.50 3.63
N GLY A 91 -7.17 3.33 4.10
CA GLY A 91 -5.75 3.00 4.22
C GLY A 91 -5.13 3.58 5.50
N SER A 92 -4.07 2.94 5.98
CA SER A 92 -3.30 3.37 7.14
C SER A 92 -1.89 3.75 6.72
N LEU A 93 -1.22 4.59 7.51
CA LEU A 93 0.20 4.85 7.26
C LEU A 93 1.02 3.56 7.41
N PRO A 94 2.09 3.40 6.62
CA PRO A 94 3.00 2.25 6.68
C PRO A 94 3.94 2.34 7.89
N TYR A 95 3.38 2.51 9.10
CA TYR A 95 4.14 2.66 10.34
C TYR A 95 3.97 1.44 11.24
N HIS A 96 4.99 0.58 11.26
CA HIS A 96 5.15 -0.43 12.31
C HIS A 96 6.31 0.01 13.20
N PRO A 97 6.05 0.57 14.40
CA PRO A 97 7.12 0.85 15.34
C PRO A 97 7.71 -0.50 15.78
N TRP A 98 8.96 -0.76 15.41
CA TRP A 98 9.72 -1.86 15.99
C TRP A 98 10.03 -1.50 17.44
N THR A 99 9.25 -2.00 18.39
CA THR A 99 9.47 -1.78 19.83
C THR A 99 10.43 -2.80 20.45
N SER A 100 10.82 -3.85 19.71
CA SER A 100 11.81 -4.84 20.16
C SER A 100 12.57 -5.46 18.98
N GLY A 101 13.73 -4.88 18.67
CA GLY A 101 14.65 -5.47 17.68
C GLY A 101 16.00 -4.79 17.65
N LEU A 102 17.06 -5.59 17.44
CA LEU A 102 18.48 -5.20 17.33
C LEU A 102 18.81 -4.22 16.15
N GLY A 103 17.82 -3.59 15.52
CA GLY A 103 17.94 -2.83 14.26
C GLY A 103 18.26 -1.34 14.39
N CYS A 104 18.15 -0.72 15.56
CA CYS A 104 18.42 0.72 15.71
C CYS A 104 19.87 1.07 16.10
N LYS A 105 20.75 0.06 16.29
CA LYS A 105 22.16 0.27 16.69
C LYS A 105 22.99 1.04 15.65
N GLY A 106 22.59 1.04 14.37
CA GLY A 106 23.30 1.74 13.29
C GLY A 106 23.15 3.27 13.30
N PHE A 107 22.23 3.81 14.11
CA PHE A 107 21.95 5.26 14.17
C PHE A 107 22.48 5.93 15.45
N GLY A 108 23.24 5.23 16.29
CA GLY A 108 23.94 5.82 17.45
C GLY A 108 23.03 6.29 18.60
N VAL A 109 21.78 5.83 18.65
CA VAL A 109 20.80 6.30 19.63
C VAL A 109 20.93 5.47 20.91
N ARG A 110 21.42 6.08 21.99
CA ARG A 110 21.50 5.45 23.32
C ARG A 110 20.09 5.41 23.92
N MET A 111 19.53 4.21 24.08
CA MET A 111 18.31 3.99 24.85
C MET A 111 18.66 4.01 26.35
N SER A 112 18.24 5.05 27.08
CA SER A 112 18.25 5.04 28.53
C SER A 112 17.11 4.15 29.02
N LYS A 113 17.42 3.07 29.72
CA LYS A 113 16.44 2.26 30.44
C LYS A 113 15.86 3.09 31.59
N GLY A 114 14.56 3.36 31.54
CA GLY A 114 13.75 3.76 32.69
C GLY A 114 12.83 2.60 33.02
#